data_AF-A0A1F5C3Z3-F1
#
_entry.id   AF-A0A1F5C3Z3-F1
#
_cell.length_a   1.000
_cell.length_b   1.000
_cell.length_c   1.000
_cell.angle_alpha   90.00
_cell.angle_beta   90.00
_cell.angle_gamma   90.00
#
_symmetry.space_group_name_H-M   'P 1'
#
loop_
_entity.id
_entity.type
_entity.pdbx_description
1 polymer ?
#
loop_
_entity_poly.entity_id
_entity_poly.type
_entity_poly.pdbx_seq_one_letter_code
_entity_poly.pdbx_strand_id
1 'polypeptide(L)'
;MDACFMAMTEVAYQIKDYADILVTSEEAEPFDGWPYDTILSQLVSNPLMSSEELAADIVDKYIFSYSYGNVTLSAIDLSYMDTLTSQLSNLAFAIMSDSLTPKGKYILASVSSQHYGDWDFIDLYDFCNQLLVYSNNINVKNIALSIQQTLNYAVIKSGYSGLGVSRSRGLSIYFPYYYYHNYYNHTNFAQDTFWDEMLLSLGL
;
A
#
# COMPACT_ATOMS: atom_id res chain seq x y z
N MET A 1 10.57 -0.94 9.25
CA MET A 1 11.05 -2.22 8.71
C MET A 1 11.92 -1.88 7.53
N ASP A 2 13.24 -2.00 7.73
CA ASP A 2 14.26 -1.94 6.67
C ASP A 2 14.34 -3.35 6.05
N ALA A 3 13.41 -3.59 5.15
CA ALA A 3 13.21 -4.82 4.39
C ALA A 3 12.33 -4.53 3.15
N CYS A 4 12.61 -5.26 2.06
CA CYS A 4 11.90 -5.14 0.79
C CYS A 4 10.40 -5.45 0.90
N PHE A 5 9.59 -4.73 0.13
CA PHE A 5 8.16 -5.01 -0.10
C PHE A 5 7.31 -5.05 1.16
N MET A 6 7.72 -4.43 2.26
CA MET A 6 7.03 -4.55 3.54
C MET A 6 5.88 -3.53 3.72
N ALA A 7 5.72 -2.55 2.83
CA ALA A 7 4.59 -1.59 2.82
C ALA A 7 3.31 -2.19 2.22
N MET A 8 3.04 -3.46 2.51
CA MET A 8 1.84 -4.16 2.11
C MET A 8 0.71 -3.85 3.09
N THR A 9 -0.49 -3.61 2.56
CA THR A 9 -1.72 -3.43 3.37
C THR A 9 -1.94 -4.64 4.30
N GLU A 10 -1.63 -5.84 3.83
CA GLU A 10 -1.74 -7.09 4.57
C GLU A 10 -0.79 -7.14 5.76
N VAL A 11 0.46 -6.68 5.58
CA VAL A 11 1.45 -6.59 6.67
C VAL A 11 1.01 -5.53 7.67
N ALA A 12 0.63 -4.34 7.21
CA ALA A 12 0.16 -3.26 8.06
C ALA A 12 -1.03 -3.71 8.92
N TYR A 13 -2.00 -4.41 8.32
CA TYR A 13 -3.14 -4.97 9.05
C TYR A 13 -2.73 -6.04 10.07
N GLN A 14 -1.78 -6.92 9.72
CA GLN A 14 -1.30 -7.99 10.61
C GLN A 14 -0.64 -7.46 11.89
N ILE A 15 0.02 -6.30 11.81
CA ILE A 15 0.83 -5.75 12.92
C ILE A 15 0.17 -4.56 13.64
N LYS A 16 -1.00 -4.10 13.20
CA LYS A 16 -1.67 -2.88 13.70
C LYS A 16 -1.84 -2.83 15.22
N ASP A 17 -1.94 -3.99 15.88
CA ASP A 17 -2.12 -4.08 17.33
C ASP A 17 -0.79 -4.08 18.12
N TYR A 18 0.35 -4.01 17.42
CA TYR A 18 1.69 -4.12 18.01
C TYR A 18 2.55 -2.85 17.82
N ALA A 19 2.11 -1.91 16.98
CA ALA A 19 2.80 -0.65 16.73
C ALA A 19 1.80 0.44 16.33
N ASP A 20 2.12 1.70 16.63
CA ASP A 20 1.30 2.84 16.22
C ASP A 20 1.60 3.27 14.76
N ILE A 21 2.88 3.22 14.37
CA ILE A 21 3.35 3.67 13.05
C ILE A 21 4.25 2.61 12.42
N LEU A 22 3.98 2.28 11.16
CA LEU A 22 4.83 1.45 10.32
C LEU A 22 5.62 2.33 9.34
N VAL A 23 6.95 2.29 9.40
CA VAL A 23 7.81 2.91 8.39
C VAL A 23 8.46 1.84 7.53
N THR A 24 8.24 1.81 6.22
CA THR A 24 8.72 0.73 5.35
C THR A 24 8.54 1.02 3.85
N SER A 25 8.93 0.11 2.96
CA SER A 25 8.99 0.30 1.50
C SER A 25 7.99 -0.56 0.74
N GLU A 26 7.37 0.03 -0.28
CA GLU A 26 6.53 -0.70 -1.26
C GLU A 26 7.39 -1.45 -2.28
N GLU A 27 8.64 -1.02 -2.48
CA GLU A 27 9.61 -1.55 -3.43
C GLU A 27 10.69 -2.40 -2.72
N ALA A 28 11.53 -3.08 -3.50
CA ALA A 28 12.78 -3.63 -3.02
C ALA A 28 13.69 -2.52 -2.47
N GLU A 29 14.22 -2.74 -1.27
CA GLU A 29 15.20 -1.83 -0.68
C GLU A 29 16.63 -2.17 -1.13
N PRO A 30 17.49 -1.15 -1.35
CA PRO A 30 18.90 -1.38 -1.65
C PRO A 30 19.64 -2.04 -0.48
N PHE A 31 20.71 -2.78 -0.79
CA PHE A 31 21.53 -3.48 0.23
C PHE A 31 22.11 -2.58 1.32
N ASP A 32 22.35 -1.30 1.02
CA ASP A 32 22.90 -0.34 1.99
C ASP A 32 21.90 -0.02 3.11
N GLY A 33 20.59 -0.28 2.91
CA GLY A 33 19.53 -0.07 3.90
C GLY A 33 19.33 1.39 4.28
N TRP A 34 18.87 1.64 5.51
CA TRP A 34 18.57 3.00 5.94
C TRP A 34 19.83 3.77 6.38
N PRO A 35 19.88 5.11 6.22
CA PRO A 35 20.99 5.93 6.70
C PRO A 35 20.93 6.15 8.22
N TYR A 36 21.12 5.06 8.99
CA TYR A 36 20.92 5.00 10.44
C TYR A 36 21.73 6.02 11.23
N ASP A 37 22.94 6.36 10.79
CA ASP A 37 23.76 7.38 11.43
C ASP A 37 23.05 8.75 11.44
N THR A 38 22.44 9.14 10.33
CA THR A 38 21.71 10.40 10.20
C THR A 38 20.36 10.38 10.92
N ILE A 39 19.67 9.24 10.90
CA ILE A 39 18.39 9.03 11.59
C ILE A 39 18.61 9.10 13.11
N LEU A 40 19.54 8.30 13.64
CA LEU A 40 19.80 8.22 15.08
C LEU A 40 20.40 9.51 15.63
N SER A 41 21.23 10.22 14.85
CA SER A 41 21.75 11.54 15.24
C SER A 41 20.63 12.55 15.49
N GLN A 42 19.60 12.56 14.65
CA GLN A 42 18.44 13.44 14.84
C GLN A 42 17.64 13.08 16.09
N LEU A 43 17.40 11.79 16.33
CA LEU A 43 16.72 11.34 17.53
C LEU A 43 17.50 11.70 18.81
N VAL A 44 18.83 11.54 18.80
CA VAL A 44 19.69 11.91 19.94
C VAL A 44 19.67 13.42 20.19
N SER A 45 19.69 14.24 19.14
CA SER A 45 19.67 15.70 19.26
C SER A 45 18.29 16.28 19.61
N ASN A 46 17.20 15.58 19.27
CA ASN A 46 15.84 15.96 19.59
C ASN A 46 15.03 14.77 20.16
N PRO A 47 15.33 14.32 21.39
CA PRO A 47 14.72 13.12 21.97
C PRO A 47 13.25 13.29 22.35
N LEU A 48 12.70 14.51 22.24
CA LEU A 48 11.30 14.83 22.51
C LEU A 48 10.46 14.94 21.23
N MET A 49 11.03 14.66 20.05
CA MET A 49 10.26 14.59 18.81
C MET A 49 9.18 13.50 18.92
N SER A 50 8.02 13.78 18.36
CA SER A 50 6.93 12.80 18.27
C SER A 50 7.32 11.62 17.39
N SER A 51 6.62 10.50 17.57
CA SER A 51 6.74 9.31 16.72
C SER A 51 6.51 9.62 15.24
N GLU A 52 5.57 10.52 14.95
CA GLU A 52 5.17 10.98 13.63
C GLU A 52 6.26 11.82 12.98
N GLU A 53 6.86 12.75 13.74
CA GLU A 53 8.02 13.52 13.27
C GLU A 53 9.22 12.61 12.98
N LEU A 54 9.47 11.62 13.83
CA LEU A 54 10.57 10.66 13.61
C LEU A 54 10.31 9.81 12.38
N ALA A 55 9.08 9.30 12.22
CA ALA A 55 8.70 8.50 11.07
C ALA A 55 8.82 9.28 9.75
N ALA A 56 8.38 10.53 9.72
CA ALA A 56 8.52 11.40 8.56
C ALA A 56 10.00 11.73 8.26
N ASP A 57 10.81 11.99 9.28
CA ASP A 57 12.26 12.25 9.14
C ASP A 57 13.01 11.05 8.58
N ILE A 58 12.67 9.83 9.01
CA ILE A 58 13.21 8.59 8.43
C ILE A 58 12.92 8.51 6.93
N VAL A 59 11.66 8.76 6.52
CA VAL A 59 11.28 8.75 5.11
C VAL A 59 12.07 9.77 4.31
N ASP A 60 12.14 11.01 4.77
CA ASP A 60 12.86 12.07 4.06
C ASP A 60 14.36 11.76 3.94
N LYS A 61 15.00 11.25 4.99
CA LYS A 61 16.43 10.90 4.97
C LYS A 61 16.75 9.72 4.06
N TYR A 62 15.93 8.68 4.10
CA TYR A 62 16.10 7.52 3.23
C TYR A 62 15.97 7.92 1.76
N ILE A 63 14.94 8.69 1.41
CA ILE A 63 14.75 9.15 0.02
C ILE A 63 15.89 10.08 -0.39
N PHE A 64 16.38 10.93 0.51
CA PHE A 64 17.53 11.79 0.24
C PHE A 64 18.83 11.00 0.05
N SER A 65 19.05 9.89 0.78
CA SER A 65 20.27 9.08 0.64
C SER A 65 20.36 8.35 -0.70
N TYR A 66 19.23 8.11 -1.37
CA TYR A 66 19.17 7.41 -2.66
C TYR A 66 18.82 8.33 -3.82
N SER A 67 19.86 8.93 -4.40
CA SER A 67 19.73 9.83 -5.57
C SER A 67 19.56 9.12 -6.92
N TYR A 68 19.65 7.79 -6.95
CA TYR A 68 19.53 6.96 -8.14
C TYR A 68 18.78 5.66 -7.82
N GLY A 69 18.21 5.04 -8.86
CA GLY A 69 17.39 3.85 -8.72
C GLY A 69 15.93 4.16 -8.43
N ASN A 70 15.11 3.10 -8.42
CA ASN A 70 13.74 3.15 -7.94
C ASN A 70 13.74 2.77 -6.47
N VAL A 71 13.39 3.69 -5.58
CA VAL A 71 13.18 3.40 -4.16
C VAL A 71 11.91 4.09 -3.68
N THR A 72 11.25 3.49 -2.70
CA THR A 72 10.11 4.09 -2.00
C THR A 72 10.28 3.95 -0.50
N LEU A 73 9.69 4.85 0.27
CA LEU A 73 9.51 4.67 1.70
C LEU A 73 8.28 5.45 2.16
N SER A 74 7.53 4.87 3.08
CA SER A 74 6.33 5.46 3.65
C SER A 74 6.27 5.25 5.16
N ALA A 75 5.64 6.21 5.83
CA ALA A 75 5.24 6.17 7.22
C ALA A 75 3.71 6.11 7.27
N ILE A 76 3.18 5.05 7.88
CA ILE A 76 1.75 4.71 7.91
C ILE A 76 1.28 4.68 9.37
N ASP A 77 0.25 5.45 9.69
CA ASP A 77 -0.51 5.37 10.93
C ASP A 77 -1.40 4.12 10.91
N LEU A 78 -1.08 3.18 11.80
CA LEU A 78 -1.73 1.87 11.84
C LEU A 78 -3.13 1.93 12.47
N SER A 79 -3.49 3.02 13.16
CA SER A 79 -4.83 3.20 13.72
C SER A 79 -5.94 3.23 12.65
N TYR A 80 -5.58 3.51 11.40
CA TYR A 80 -6.51 3.52 10.27
C TYR A 80 -6.75 2.14 9.64
N MET A 81 -5.99 1.10 10.01
CA MET A 81 -6.03 -0.19 9.32
C MET A 81 -7.37 -0.91 9.44
N ASP A 82 -8.10 -0.74 10.54
CA ASP A 82 -9.48 -1.25 10.67
C ASP A 82 -10.44 -0.61 9.67
N THR A 83 -10.38 0.73 9.57
CA THR A 83 -11.24 1.48 8.65
C THR A 83 -10.89 1.14 7.21
N LEU A 84 -9.60 1.10 6.87
CA LEU A 84 -9.12 0.78 5.54
C LEU A 84 -9.52 -0.64 5.13
N THR A 85 -9.33 -1.62 6.01
CA THR A 85 -9.66 -3.04 5.75
C THR A 85 -11.16 -3.24 5.56
N SER A 86 -12.00 -2.58 6.36
CA SER A 86 -13.45 -2.56 6.17
C SER A 86 -13.85 -1.97 4.81
N GLN A 87 -13.23 -0.86 4.40
CA GLN A 87 -13.47 -0.25 3.08
C GLN A 87 -13.03 -1.17 1.93
N LEU A 88 -11.90 -1.87 2.08
CA LEU A 88 -11.41 -2.83 1.09
C LEU A 88 -12.29 -4.06 0.99
N SER A 89 -12.80 -4.59 2.11
CA SER A 89 -13.78 -5.67 2.11
C SER A 89 -15.08 -5.24 1.40
N ASN A 90 -15.55 -4.02 1.66
CA ASN A 90 -16.71 -3.46 0.96
C ASN A 90 -16.44 -3.24 -0.55
N LEU A 91 -15.23 -2.81 -0.91
CA LEU A 91 -14.82 -2.68 -2.31
C LEU A 91 -14.85 -4.04 -3.01
N ALA A 92 -14.26 -5.05 -2.38
CA ALA A 92 -14.21 -6.41 -2.89
C ALA A 92 -15.61 -6.97 -3.14
N PHE A 93 -16.50 -6.84 -2.15
CA PHE A 93 -17.91 -7.23 -2.29
C PHE A 93 -18.63 -6.46 -3.41
N ALA A 94 -18.38 -5.15 -3.53
CA ALA A 94 -18.99 -4.33 -4.57
C ALA A 94 -18.52 -4.74 -5.98
N ILE A 95 -17.24 -5.09 -6.15
CA ILE A 95 -16.68 -5.60 -7.40
C ILE A 95 -17.31 -6.95 -7.76
N MET A 96 -17.42 -7.88 -6.81
CA MET A 96 -18.05 -9.20 -7.03
C MET A 96 -19.53 -9.08 -7.41
N SER A 97 -20.22 -8.10 -6.84
CA SER A 97 -21.64 -7.86 -7.08
C SER A 97 -21.91 -6.98 -8.31
N ASP A 98 -20.88 -6.50 -8.98
CA ASP A 98 -21.02 -5.55 -10.07
C ASP A 98 -21.37 -6.22 -11.41
N SER A 99 -22.61 -6.00 -11.87
CA SER A 99 -23.08 -6.45 -13.19
C SER A 99 -22.85 -5.42 -14.32
N LEU A 100 -22.40 -4.20 -14.02
CA LEU A 100 -22.25 -3.09 -14.98
C LEU A 100 -20.84 -3.01 -15.57
N THR A 101 -19.82 -3.46 -14.82
CA THR A 101 -18.42 -3.44 -15.24
C THR A 101 -17.97 -4.84 -15.63
N PRO A 102 -17.51 -5.08 -16.86
CA PRO A 102 -16.93 -6.36 -17.23
C PRO A 102 -15.71 -6.69 -16.35
N LYS A 103 -15.59 -7.93 -15.89
CA LYS A 103 -14.47 -8.39 -15.03
C LYS A 103 -13.09 -7.99 -15.54
N GLY A 104 -12.87 -8.10 -16.86
CA GLY A 104 -11.61 -7.72 -17.49
C GLY A 104 -11.23 -6.25 -17.29
N LYS A 105 -12.17 -5.34 -17.01
CA LYS A 105 -11.85 -3.94 -16.68
C LYS A 105 -11.24 -3.79 -15.28
N TYR A 106 -11.57 -4.67 -14.32
CA TYR A 106 -10.93 -4.69 -13.01
C TYR A 106 -9.49 -5.18 -13.10
N ILE A 107 -9.25 -6.19 -13.94
CA ILE A 107 -7.90 -6.66 -14.27
C ILE A 107 -7.10 -5.58 -15.02
N LEU A 108 -7.72 -4.85 -15.95
CA LEU A 108 -7.04 -3.72 -16.61
C LEU A 108 -6.73 -2.59 -15.63
N ALA A 109 -7.58 -2.36 -14.63
CA ALA A 109 -7.33 -1.38 -13.58
C ALA A 109 -6.10 -1.76 -12.75
N SER A 110 -5.97 -3.03 -12.34
CA SER A 110 -4.78 -3.49 -11.59
C SER A 110 -3.50 -3.43 -12.42
N VAL A 111 -3.54 -3.90 -13.68
CA VAL A 111 -2.39 -3.85 -14.59
C VAL A 111 -1.97 -2.41 -14.92
N SER A 112 -2.91 -1.46 -14.88
CA SER A 112 -2.62 -0.03 -15.12
C SER A 112 -2.08 0.69 -13.88
N SER A 113 -2.13 0.07 -12.71
CA SER A 113 -1.57 0.64 -11.48
C SER A 113 -0.04 0.60 -11.46
N GLN A 114 0.56 1.45 -10.64
CA GLN A 114 1.93 1.26 -10.18
C GLN A 114 2.10 -0.15 -9.61
N HIS A 115 3.11 -0.87 -10.09
CA HIS A 115 3.59 -2.14 -9.55
C HIS A 115 5.06 -1.97 -9.16
N TYR A 116 5.61 -2.95 -8.47
CA TYR A 116 6.98 -2.91 -7.94
C TYR A 116 7.82 -4.05 -8.51
N GLY A 117 9.01 -4.27 -7.97
CA GLY A 117 9.86 -5.40 -8.33
C GLY A 117 9.14 -6.75 -8.23
N ASP A 118 8.21 -6.88 -7.28
CA ASP A 118 7.19 -7.92 -7.29
C ASP A 118 5.89 -7.38 -7.91
N TRP A 119 5.51 -7.96 -9.05
CA TRP A 119 4.38 -7.50 -9.86
C TRP A 119 3.02 -7.91 -9.29
N ASP A 120 3.01 -8.83 -8.32
CA ASP A 120 1.80 -9.20 -7.62
C ASP A 120 1.33 -8.14 -6.62
N PHE A 121 2.12 -7.08 -6.40
CA PHE A 121 1.76 -5.98 -5.52
C PHE A 121 1.63 -4.69 -6.30
N ILE A 122 0.48 -4.03 -6.13
CA ILE A 122 0.16 -2.77 -6.79
C ILE A 122 -0.09 -1.67 -5.77
N ASP A 123 0.19 -0.42 -6.13
CA ASP A 123 -0.14 0.74 -5.28
C ASP A 123 -1.65 0.86 -5.09
N LEU A 124 -2.08 0.89 -3.83
CA LEU A 124 -3.50 0.87 -3.50
C LEU A 124 -4.22 2.18 -3.87
N TYR A 125 -3.55 3.33 -3.71
CA TYR A 125 -4.14 4.62 -4.05
C TYR A 125 -4.30 4.77 -5.57
N ASP A 126 -3.28 4.36 -6.34
CA ASP A 126 -3.28 4.38 -7.79
C ASP A 126 -4.28 3.35 -8.34
N PHE A 127 -4.41 2.18 -7.73
CA PHE A 127 -5.49 1.25 -8.06
C PHE A 127 -6.87 1.90 -7.92
N CYS A 128 -7.09 2.66 -6.85
CA CYS A 128 -8.32 3.44 -6.70
C CYS A 128 -8.49 4.46 -7.84
N ASN A 129 -7.42 5.16 -8.28
CA ASN A 129 -7.48 6.04 -9.46
C ASN A 129 -7.89 5.26 -10.71
N GLN A 130 -7.30 4.09 -10.94
CA GLN A 130 -7.62 3.26 -12.10
C GLN A 130 -9.09 2.78 -12.06
N LEU A 131 -9.62 2.44 -10.88
CA LEU A 131 -11.04 2.09 -10.73
C LEU A 131 -11.98 3.23 -11.13
N LEU A 132 -11.62 4.50 -10.87
CA LEU A 132 -12.43 5.65 -11.32
C LEU A 132 -12.51 5.75 -12.84
N VAL A 133 -11.48 5.31 -13.55
CA VAL A 133 -11.40 5.29 -15.02
C VAL A 133 -12.13 4.07 -15.60
N TYR A 134 -11.81 2.88 -15.09
CA TYR A 134 -12.24 1.62 -15.71
C TYR A 134 -13.62 1.14 -15.24
N SER A 135 -14.00 1.36 -13.99
CA SER A 135 -15.32 0.92 -13.51
C SER A 135 -16.45 1.71 -14.16
N ASN A 136 -17.55 1.04 -14.46
CA ASN A 136 -18.81 1.67 -14.85
C ASN A 136 -19.76 1.84 -13.64
N ASN A 137 -19.44 1.24 -12.50
CA ASN A 137 -20.32 1.19 -11.34
C ASN A 137 -20.00 2.33 -10.36
N ILE A 138 -21.00 3.17 -10.11
CA ILE A 138 -20.85 4.34 -9.25
C ILE A 138 -20.53 3.97 -7.80
N ASN A 139 -21.05 2.84 -7.29
CA ASN A 139 -20.76 2.39 -5.94
C ASN A 139 -19.27 2.04 -5.78
N VAL A 140 -18.70 1.31 -6.74
CA VAL A 140 -17.26 0.99 -6.76
C VAL A 140 -16.42 2.25 -6.77
N LYS A 141 -16.78 3.26 -7.59
CA LYS A 141 -16.08 4.54 -7.63
C LYS A 141 -16.15 5.30 -6.30
N ASN A 142 -17.32 5.32 -5.66
CA ASN A 142 -17.50 6.00 -4.38
C ASN A 142 -16.68 5.34 -3.26
N ILE A 143 -16.60 4.01 -3.25
CA ILE A 143 -15.76 3.28 -2.28
C ILE A 143 -14.28 3.56 -2.56
N ALA A 144 -13.85 3.55 -3.83
CA ALA A 144 -12.47 3.90 -4.20
C ALA A 144 -12.08 5.33 -3.73
N LEU A 145 -12.97 6.31 -3.90
CA LEU A 145 -12.75 7.67 -3.38
C LEU A 145 -12.66 7.70 -1.84
N SER A 146 -13.46 6.88 -1.16
CA SER A 146 -13.43 6.78 0.31
C SER A 146 -12.12 6.17 0.81
N ILE A 147 -11.60 5.15 0.11
CA ILE A 147 -10.29 4.56 0.38
C ILE A 147 -9.18 5.59 0.19
N GLN A 148 -9.20 6.33 -0.92
CA GLN A 148 -8.23 7.41 -1.17
C GLN A 148 -8.26 8.47 -0.08
N GLN A 149 -9.45 8.84 0.39
CA GLN A 149 -9.59 9.77 1.51
C GLN A 149 -8.96 9.20 2.79
N THR A 150 -9.22 7.95 3.13
CA THR A 150 -8.60 7.28 4.29
C THR A 150 -7.08 7.24 4.16
N LEU A 151 -6.54 6.88 2.99
CA LEU A 151 -5.11 6.84 2.72
C LEU A 151 -4.43 8.21 2.88
N ASN A 152 -5.10 9.29 2.47
CA ASN A 152 -4.59 10.66 2.67
C ASN A 152 -4.43 11.03 4.16
N TYR A 153 -5.10 10.33 5.08
CA TYR A 153 -4.91 10.49 6.53
C TYR A 153 -3.98 9.43 7.12
N ALA A 154 -4.07 8.18 6.65
CA ALA A 154 -3.27 7.07 7.15
C ALA A 154 -1.79 7.18 6.78
N VAL A 155 -1.47 7.70 5.58
CA VAL A 155 -0.09 7.88 5.14
C VAL A 155 0.43 9.22 5.65
N ILE A 156 1.15 9.18 6.78
CA ILE A 156 1.78 10.35 7.40
C ILE A 156 2.76 10.99 6.43
N LYS A 157 3.55 10.16 5.75
CA LYS A 157 4.55 10.57 4.78
C LYS A 157 4.79 9.45 3.78
N SER A 158 4.91 9.79 2.51
CA SER A 158 5.44 8.89 1.49
C SER A 158 6.47 9.64 0.65
N GLY A 159 7.49 8.94 0.19
CA GLY A 159 8.48 9.46 -0.72
C GLY A 159 8.98 8.39 -1.68
N TYR A 160 9.50 8.83 -2.81
CA TYR A 160 10.10 7.97 -3.82
C TYR A 160 11.28 8.66 -4.49
N SER A 161 12.17 7.86 -5.07
CA SER A 161 13.18 8.29 -6.05
C SER A 161 13.10 7.36 -7.25
N GLY A 162 13.30 7.90 -8.46
CA GLY A 162 13.15 7.16 -9.72
C GLY A 162 11.76 7.25 -10.36
N LEU A 163 11.73 7.36 -11.69
CA LEU A 163 10.47 7.53 -12.44
C LEU A 163 9.62 6.26 -12.47
N GLY A 164 10.24 5.09 -12.32
CA GLY A 164 9.55 3.79 -12.37
C GLY A 164 8.59 3.56 -11.20
N VAL A 165 8.79 4.28 -10.10
CA VAL A 165 7.96 4.20 -8.87
C VAL A 165 7.29 5.54 -8.54
N SER A 166 7.18 6.44 -9.52
CA SER A 166 6.70 7.81 -9.31
C SER A 166 5.21 7.93 -8.99
N ARG A 167 4.44 6.85 -9.12
CA ARG A 167 3.03 6.80 -8.75
C ARG A 167 2.78 6.14 -7.40
N SER A 168 3.83 5.81 -6.64
CA SER A 168 3.72 5.23 -5.30
C SER A 168 3.16 6.24 -4.29
N ARG A 169 2.28 5.75 -3.41
CA ARG A 169 1.47 6.54 -2.47
C ARG A 169 1.44 5.94 -1.07
N GLY A 170 2.25 4.92 -0.81
CA GLY A 170 2.70 4.52 0.51
C GLY A 170 2.20 3.16 0.98
N LEU A 171 1.18 2.58 0.35
CA LEU A 171 0.73 1.21 0.63
C LEU A 171 0.45 0.47 -0.66
N SER A 172 1.03 -0.72 -0.77
CA SER A 172 0.69 -1.70 -1.79
C SER A 172 -0.40 -2.65 -1.30
N ILE A 173 -1.00 -3.39 -2.23
CA ILE A 173 -1.95 -4.47 -1.94
C ILE A 173 -1.71 -5.62 -2.91
N TYR A 174 -1.90 -6.85 -2.46
CA TYR A 174 -1.78 -8.02 -3.31
C TYR A 174 -2.89 -8.05 -4.37
N PHE A 175 -2.46 -8.13 -5.62
CA PHE A 175 -3.30 -8.37 -6.78
C PHE A 175 -2.46 -9.17 -7.80
N PRO A 176 -2.63 -10.50 -7.88
CA PRO A 176 -1.72 -11.36 -8.62
C PRO A 176 -1.65 -10.98 -10.10
N TYR A 177 -0.44 -10.88 -10.62
CA TYR A 177 -0.18 -10.58 -12.03
C TYR A 177 -0.36 -11.81 -12.92
N TYR A 178 0.05 -12.99 -12.44
CA TYR A 178 -0.03 -14.25 -13.18
C TYR A 178 -0.95 -15.29 -12.54
N TYR A 179 -0.69 -15.68 -11.29
CA TYR A 179 -1.40 -16.76 -10.63
C TYR A 179 -1.69 -16.40 -9.18
N TYR A 180 -2.92 -16.64 -8.76
CA TYR A 180 -3.29 -16.56 -7.36
C TYR A 180 -2.50 -17.57 -6.49
N HIS A 181 -1.91 -17.09 -5.39
CA HIS A 181 -1.20 -17.93 -4.43
C HIS A 181 -2.08 -18.28 -3.23
N ASN A 182 -2.45 -19.56 -3.09
CA ASN A 182 -3.32 -20.06 -2.01
C ASN A 182 -2.80 -19.81 -0.58
N TYR A 183 -1.50 -19.53 -0.40
CA TYR A 183 -0.98 -19.13 0.91
C TYR A 183 -1.53 -17.78 1.38
N TYR A 184 -1.98 -16.93 0.47
CA TYR A 184 -2.60 -15.63 0.78
C TYR A 184 -3.83 -15.78 1.69
N ASN A 185 -4.60 -16.86 1.53
CA ASN A 185 -5.79 -17.19 2.34
C ASN A 185 -5.46 -17.38 3.84
N HIS A 186 -4.19 -17.51 4.20
CA HIS A 186 -3.74 -17.66 5.58
C HIS A 186 -3.37 -16.33 6.25
N THR A 187 -3.38 -15.21 5.50
CA THR A 187 -3.21 -13.88 6.09
C THR A 187 -4.47 -13.48 6.85
N ASN A 188 -4.32 -12.73 7.95
CA ASN A 188 -5.46 -12.18 8.67
C ASN A 188 -6.31 -11.27 7.75
N PHE A 189 -5.65 -10.53 6.85
CA PHE A 189 -6.34 -9.64 5.91
C PHE A 189 -7.27 -10.41 4.96
N ALA A 190 -6.82 -11.51 4.37
CA ALA A 190 -7.70 -12.35 3.54
C ALA A 190 -8.86 -12.92 4.37
N GLN A 191 -8.57 -13.44 5.57
CA GLN A 191 -9.60 -14.05 6.43
C GLN A 191 -10.67 -13.09 6.93
N ASP A 192 -10.32 -11.82 7.12
CA ASP A 192 -11.21 -10.79 7.66
C ASP A 192 -11.87 -9.93 6.54
N THR A 193 -11.54 -10.17 5.27
CA THR A 193 -12.10 -9.43 4.14
C THR A 193 -12.71 -10.37 3.10
N PHE A 194 -13.23 -9.79 2.02
CA PHE A 194 -13.66 -10.54 0.83
C PHE A 194 -12.62 -10.45 -0.31
N TRP A 195 -11.38 -10.05 -0.01
CA TRP A 195 -10.42 -9.68 -1.04
C TRP A 195 -10.02 -10.88 -1.89
N ASP A 196 -9.70 -12.02 -1.28
CA ASP A 196 -9.36 -13.24 -2.01
C ASP A 196 -10.55 -13.82 -2.79
N GLU A 197 -11.77 -13.81 -2.24
CA GLU A 197 -12.94 -14.21 -3.02
C GLU A 197 -13.17 -13.29 -4.22
N MET A 198 -12.90 -11.99 -4.07
CA MET A 198 -12.97 -11.06 -5.19
C MET A 198 -11.92 -11.38 -6.25
N LEU A 199 -10.66 -11.59 -5.87
CA LEU A 199 -9.59 -11.97 -6.79
C LEU A 199 -9.95 -13.24 -7.57
N LEU A 200 -10.38 -14.30 -6.87
CA LEU A 200 -10.82 -15.56 -7.48
C LEU A 200 -12.05 -15.35 -8.38
N SER A 201 -12.98 -14.47 -7.99
CA SER A 201 -14.16 -14.17 -8.82
C SER A 201 -13.80 -13.50 -10.15
N LEU A 202 -12.67 -12.81 -10.23
CA LEU A 202 -12.15 -12.21 -11.47
C LEU A 202 -11.49 -13.25 -12.39
N GLY A 203 -11.25 -14.46 -11.90
CA GLY A 203 -10.63 -15.57 -12.63
C GLY A 203 -9.10 -15.57 -12.56
N LEU A 204 -8.53 -15.03 -11.48
CA LEU A 204 -7.10 -15.03 -11.16
C LEU A 204 -6.67 -16.32 -10.44
#